data_AF-A0A170T9S3-F1
#
_entry.id   AF-A0A170T9S3-F1
#
_cell.length_a   1.000
_cell.length_b   1.000
_cell.length_c   1.000
_cell.angle_alpha   90.00
_cell.angle_beta   90.00
_cell.angle_gamma   90.00
#
_symmetry.space_group_name_H-M   'P 1'
#
loop_
_entity.id
_entity.type
_entity.pdbx_description
1 polymer ?
#
loop_
_entity_poly.entity_id
_entity_poly.type
_entity_poly.pdbx_seq_one_letter_code
_entity_poly.pdbx_strand_id
1 'polypeptide(L)'
;VILIRQETNPEDINGMNSAVGIITLRGGMTSHAAVVARGMGKPCICSVNNIFIDKSEQFFYTNTGIKVYKGDNITINGCNGEVILGIIKTTLPKLDKSFYDLMEWVDEIRTLKVMANADTPEDAEISMNFKADGIGLCRTEHMFFSDKRISIVQEMIVSDKKEERAVALEKLEVMQKEDFKKIFTHTLDKQVTIRLLDPPLHEFLPDNDDAIQEILL
;
A
#
# COMPACT_ATOMS: atom_id res chain seq x y z
N VAL A 1 9.75 7.75 -4.73
CA VAL A 1 10.74 8.66 -5.40
C VAL A 1 10.01 9.59 -6.35
N ILE A 2 10.27 10.89 -6.31
CA ILE A 2 9.75 11.85 -7.30
C ILE A 2 10.86 12.17 -8.30
N LEU A 3 10.59 11.97 -9.59
CA LEU A 3 11.56 12.20 -10.67
C LEU A 3 11.44 13.64 -11.16
N ILE A 4 12.52 14.40 -11.04
CA ILE A 4 12.58 15.80 -11.48
C ILE A 4 13.59 15.90 -12.62
N ARG A 5 13.14 16.34 -13.79
CA ARG A 5 13.97 16.44 -15.00
C ARG A 5 13.69 17.76 -15.71
N GLN A 6 14.64 18.23 -16.51
CA GLN A 6 14.38 19.40 -17.35
C GLN A 6 13.32 19.07 -18.43
N GLU A 7 13.49 17.91 -19.04
CA GLU A 7 12.55 17.24 -19.96
C GLU A 7 12.81 15.73 -19.85
N THR A 8 11.82 14.91 -20.21
CA THR A 8 11.98 13.44 -20.26
C THR A 8 12.15 12.98 -21.70
N ASN A 9 12.93 11.93 -21.91
CA ASN A 9 13.06 11.23 -23.19
C ASN A 9 12.64 9.75 -23.06
N PRO A 10 12.58 8.97 -24.16
CA PRO A 10 12.22 7.55 -24.10
C PRO A 10 13.16 6.68 -23.23
N GLU A 11 14.41 7.09 -23.04
CA GLU A 11 15.38 6.38 -22.19
C GLU A 11 15.02 6.51 -20.70
N ASP A 12 14.31 7.58 -20.33
CA ASP A 12 13.87 7.84 -18.95
C ASP A 12 12.68 6.95 -18.52
N ILE A 13 12.09 6.14 -19.41
CA ILE A 13 10.87 5.34 -19.14
C ILE A 13 10.99 4.47 -17.89
N ASN A 14 12.12 3.80 -17.70
CA ASN A 14 12.33 2.95 -16.53
C ASN A 14 12.31 3.79 -15.24
N GLY A 15 12.95 4.96 -15.26
CA GLY A 15 12.92 5.91 -14.14
C GLY A 15 11.53 6.48 -13.88
N MET A 16 10.78 6.80 -14.94
CA MET A 16 9.39 7.25 -14.85
C MET A 16 8.49 6.18 -14.23
N ASN A 17 8.70 4.91 -14.58
CA ASN A 17 7.92 3.80 -14.04
C ASN A 17 8.21 3.59 -12.54
N SER A 18 9.47 3.66 -12.12
CA SER A 18 9.87 3.55 -10.71
C SER A 18 9.47 4.76 -9.86
N ALA A 19 9.22 5.92 -10.47
CA ALA A 19 8.84 7.13 -9.75
C ALA A 19 7.36 7.10 -9.31
N VAL A 20 7.03 7.67 -8.15
CA VAL A 20 5.63 7.88 -7.71
C VAL A 20 5.03 9.16 -8.28
N GLY A 21 5.87 10.01 -8.86
CA GLY A 21 5.46 11.29 -9.43
C GLY A 21 6.58 11.91 -10.26
N ILE A 22 6.21 12.78 -11.22
CA ILE A 22 7.14 13.31 -12.22
C ILE A 22 6.99 14.83 -12.30
N ILE A 23 8.10 15.56 -12.27
CA ILE A 23 8.15 17.01 -12.50
C ILE A 23 9.06 17.29 -13.69
N THR A 24 8.56 18.09 -14.64
CA THR A 24 9.37 18.61 -15.75
C THR A 24 9.36 20.13 -15.80
N LEU A 25 10.53 20.73 -16.06
CA LEU A 25 10.67 22.18 -16.20
C LEU A 25 10.19 22.67 -17.57
N ARG A 26 10.31 21.82 -18.59
CA ARG A 26 9.88 22.08 -19.97
C ARG A 26 8.87 21.05 -20.44
N GLY A 27 8.10 21.43 -21.45
CA GLY A 27 7.09 20.57 -22.07
C GLY A 27 5.69 20.89 -21.55
N GLY A 28 4.71 20.90 -22.46
CA GLY A 28 3.32 21.17 -22.13
C GLY A 28 2.50 19.90 -21.86
N MET A 29 1.17 20.05 -21.87
CA MET A 29 0.21 18.95 -21.66
C MET A 29 0.30 17.82 -22.70
N THR A 30 0.97 18.05 -23.83
CA THR A 30 1.17 17.06 -24.91
C THR A 30 2.62 16.57 -25.00
N SER A 31 3.47 16.93 -24.02
CA SER A 31 4.86 16.49 -23.97
C SER A 31 4.99 14.99 -23.69
N HIS A 32 6.18 14.44 -23.97
CA HIS A 32 6.51 13.05 -23.65
C HIS A 32 6.16 12.69 -22.20
N ALA A 33 6.60 13.53 -21.24
CA ALA A 33 6.31 13.33 -19.82
C ALA A 33 4.80 13.25 -19.54
N ALA A 34 4.03 14.21 -20.05
CA ALA A 34 2.59 14.30 -19.80
C ALA A 34 1.81 13.12 -20.40
N VAL A 35 2.16 12.68 -21.61
CA VAL A 35 1.49 11.58 -22.30
C VAL A 35 1.79 10.25 -21.60
N VAL A 36 3.07 9.98 -21.34
CA VAL A 36 3.50 8.72 -20.71
C VAL A 36 3.01 8.64 -19.27
N ALA A 37 3.10 9.72 -18.49
CA ALA A 37 2.63 9.72 -17.10
C ALA A 37 1.12 9.50 -16.98
N ARG A 38 0.30 10.06 -17.89
CA ARG A 38 -1.14 9.78 -17.95
C ARG A 38 -1.41 8.31 -18.27
N GLY A 39 -0.70 7.73 -19.24
CA GLY A 39 -0.82 6.31 -19.55
C GLY A 39 -0.44 5.41 -18.38
N MET A 40 0.52 5.83 -17.55
CA MET A 40 0.95 5.14 -16.34
C MET A 40 0.09 5.43 -15.10
N GLY A 41 -0.88 6.36 -15.18
CA GLY A 41 -1.67 6.80 -14.03
C GLY A 41 -0.87 7.50 -12.93
N LYS A 42 0.29 8.10 -13.26
CA LYS A 42 1.17 8.77 -12.30
C LYS A 42 0.97 10.29 -12.31
N PRO A 43 0.93 10.96 -11.14
CA PRO A 43 0.86 12.41 -11.09
C PRO A 43 2.08 13.03 -11.78
N CYS A 44 1.82 13.98 -12.68
CA CYS A 44 2.87 14.65 -13.43
C CYS A 44 2.59 16.14 -13.54
N ILE A 45 3.59 16.96 -13.18
CA ILE A 45 3.56 18.41 -13.35
C ILE A 45 4.55 18.75 -14.45
N CYS A 46 4.07 19.41 -15.50
CA CYS A 46 4.87 19.82 -16.64
C CYS A 46 5.00 21.34 -16.72
N SER A 47 6.07 21.81 -17.34
CA SER A 47 6.35 23.24 -17.54
C SER A 47 6.50 24.05 -16.24
N VAL A 48 7.18 23.52 -15.23
CA VAL A 48 7.42 24.27 -13.99
C VAL A 48 8.48 25.36 -14.21
N ASN A 49 8.02 26.60 -14.35
CA ASN A 49 8.89 27.74 -14.70
C ASN A 49 9.71 28.31 -13.53
N ASN A 50 9.29 28.06 -12.29
CA ASN A 50 9.91 28.65 -11.09
C ASN A 50 10.91 27.72 -10.40
N ILE A 51 11.31 26.63 -11.06
CA ILE A 51 12.28 25.66 -10.55
C ILE A 51 13.47 25.61 -11.52
N PHE A 52 14.68 25.61 -10.96
CA PHE A 52 15.94 25.45 -11.66
C PHE A 52 16.68 24.25 -11.10
N ILE A 53 17.25 23.40 -11.96
CA ILE A 53 17.96 22.18 -11.55
C ILE A 53 19.47 22.40 -11.66
N ASP A 54 20.19 22.12 -10.58
CA ASP A 54 21.64 21.93 -10.60
C ASP A 54 21.95 20.43 -10.62
N LYS A 55 22.44 19.94 -11.76
CA LYS A 55 22.77 18.50 -11.93
C LYS A 55 24.06 18.10 -11.24
N SER A 56 25.01 19.03 -11.06
CA SER A 56 26.31 18.75 -10.46
C SER A 56 26.21 18.58 -8.95
N GLU A 57 25.42 19.43 -8.30
CA GLU A 57 25.23 19.43 -6.85
C GLU A 57 23.95 18.67 -6.42
N GLN A 58 23.21 18.12 -7.38
CA GLN A 58 22.01 17.29 -7.18
C GLN A 58 20.92 17.94 -6.32
N PHE A 59 20.61 19.21 -6.59
CA PHE A 59 19.49 19.92 -5.98
C PHE A 59 18.69 20.70 -7.03
N PHE A 60 17.45 21.04 -6.69
CA PHE A 60 16.73 22.08 -7.40
C PHE A 60 16.48 23.27 -6.49
N TYR A 61 16.38 24.47 -7.08
CA TYR A 61 16.10 25.69 -6.35
C TYR A 61 14.97 26.47 -7.01
N THR A 62 14.24 27.19 -6.18
CA THR A 62 13.14 28.05 -6.61
C THR A 62 13.61 29.50 -6.76
N ASN A 63 12.84 30.32 -7.47
CA ASN A 63 13.07 31.77 -7.56
C ASN A 63 13.01 32.50 -6.20
N THR A 64 12.39 31.90 -5.19
CA THR A 64 12.33 32.43 -3.81
C THR A 64 13.55 32.04 -2.97
N GLY A 65 14.49 31.27 -3.51
CA GLY A 65 15.74 30.88 -2.85
C GLY A 65 15.67 29.57 -2.05
N ILE A 66 14.53 28.87 -2.05
CA ILE A 66 14.41 27.55 -1.42
C ILE A 66 15.20 26.53 -2.25
N LYS A 67 16.09 25.78 -1.59
CA LYS A 67 16.82 24.64 -2.16
C LYS A 67 16.27 23.32 -1.62
N VAL A 68 16.12 22.35 -2.50
CA VAL A 68 15.68 20.99 -2.18
C VAL A 68 16.69 20.01 -2.79
N TYR A 69 17.33 19.22 -1.94
CA TYR A 69 18.36 18.28 -2.32
C TYR A 69 17.76 16.93 -2.69
N LYS A 70 18.52 16.13 -3.44
CA LYS A 70 18.18 14.74 -3.69
C LYS A 70 18.01 13.98 -2.38
N GLY A 71 16.86 13.34 -2.22
CA GLY A 71 16.49 12.58 -1.02
C GLY A 71 15.55 13.35 -0.09
N ASP A 72 15.43 14.67 -0.26
CA ASP A 72 14.47 15.45 0.50
C ASP A 72 13.04 15.08 0.11
N ASN A 73 12.17 15.08 1.12
CA ASN A 73 10.76 14.76 0.95
C ASN A 73 10.02 15.96 0.36
N ILE A 74 9.31 15.72 -0.73
CA ILE A 74 8.36 16.66 -1.33
C ILE A 74 7.07 15.92 -1.68
N THR A 75 5.98 16.66 -1.76
CA THR A 75 4.68 16.19 -2.24
C THR A 75 4.31 16.94 -3.50
N ILE A 76 3.69 16.26 -4.46
CA ILE A 76 3.19 16.88 -5.69
C ILE A 76 1.70 16.66 -5.85
N ASN A 77 1.01 17.65 -6.41
CA ASN A 77 -0.38 17.54 -6.82
C ASN A 77 -0.49 17.76 -8.34
N GLY A 78 -0.70 16.65 -9.06
CA GLY A 78 -0.81 16.67 -10.52
C GLY A 78 -2.06 17.34 -11.07
N CYS A 79 -3.07 17.61 -10.24
CA CYS A 79 -4.33 18.23 -10.67
C CYS A 79 -4.23 19.76 -10.76
N ASN A 80 -3.59 20.40 -9.78
CA ASN A 80 -3.44 21.86 -9.71
C ASN A 80 -2.01 22.34 -10.01
N GLY A 81 -1.04 21.42 -10.13
CA GLY A 81 0.35 21.74 -10.45
C GLY A 81 1.16 22.23 -9.24
N GLU A 82 0.73 21.94 -8.01
CA GLU A 82 1.44 22.35 -6.80
C GLU A 82 2.59 21.40 -6.46
N VAL A 83 3.72 21.98 -6.06
CA VAL A 83 4.87 21.30 -5.46
C VAL A 83 5.00 21.79 -4.03
N ILE A 84 4.95 20.87 -3.07
CA ILE A 84 4.86 21.19 -1.65
C ILE A 84 6.02 20.54 -0.91
N LEU A 85 6.64 21.29 0.01
CA LEU A 85 7.75 20.79 0.81
C LEU A 85 7.25 19.83 1.89
N GLY A 86 7.99 18.74 2.10
CA GLY A 86 7.65 17.71 3.06
C GLY A 86 6.63 16.70 2.56
N ILE A 87 6.17 15.86 3.49
CA ILE A 87 5.19 14.81 3.24
C ILE A 87 3.82 15.30 3.71
N ILE A 88 2.88 15.41 2.78
CA ILE A 88 1.47 15.66 3.10
C ILE A 88 0.72 14.33 3.07
N LYS A 89 -0.18 14.16 4.04
CA LYS A 89 -1.07 13.00 4.10
C LYS A 89 -2.02 13.00 2.90
N THR A 90 -1.95 11.97 2.08
CA THR A 90 -2.87 11.76 0.97
C THR A 90 -4.24 11.30 1.47
N THR A 91 -5.29 11.64 0.74
CA THR A 91 -6.64 11.13 0.97
C THR A 91 -6.98 10.07 -0.06
N LEU A 92 -7.90 9.16 0.28
CA LEU A 92 -8.45 8.23 -0.69
C LEU A 92 -9.24 9.01 -1.76
N PRO A 93 -9.07 8.67 -3.05
CA PRO A 93 -9.80 9.32 -4.12
C PRO A 93 -11.30 9.04 -3.97
N LYS A 94 -12.12 10.08 -4.19
CA LYS A 94 -13.57 9.90 -4.34
C LYS A 94 -13.85 9.52 -5.78
N LEU A 95 -14.46 8.36 -5.98
CA LEU A 95 -14.91 7.90 -7.29
C LEU A 95 -16.16 8.66 -7.70
N ASP A 96 -16.25 9.00 -8.98
CA ASP A 96 -17.38 9.74 -9.52
C ASP A 96 -18.58 8.82 -9.78
N LYS A 97 -19.74 9.42 -10.03
CA LYS A 97 -20.95 8.65 -10.36
C LYS A 97 -20.75 7.79 -11.62
N SER A 98 -20.07 8.32 -12.62
CA SER A 98 -19.83 7.65 -13.90
C SER A 98 -19.09 6.32 -13.73
N PHE A 99 -18.15 6.24 -12.79
CA PHE A 99 -17.49 5.00 -12.43
C PHE A 99 -18.48 3.95 -11.92
N TYR A 100 -19.37 4.32 -10.99
CA TYR A 100 -20.35 3.40 -10.43
C TYR A 100 -21.38 2.95 -11.46
N ASP A 101 -21.85 3.86 -12.32
CA ASP A 101 -22.77 3.53 -13.42
C ASP A 101 -22.12 2.51 -14.38
N LEU A 102 -20.83 2.68 -14.70
CA LEU A 102 -20.09 1.72 -15.53
C LEU A 102 -19.92 0.36 -14.83
N MET A 103 -19.60 0.35 -13.54
CA MET A 103 -19.44 -0.89 -12.78
C MET A 103 -20.75 -1.67 -12.70
N GLU A 104 -21.90 -1.00 -12.63
CA GLU A 104 -23.21 -1.66 -12.68
C GLU A 104 -23.43 -2.37 -14.03
N TRP A 105 -23.09 -1.73 -15.16
CA TRP A 105 -23.16 -2.39 -16.47
C TRP A 105 -22.19 -3.58 -16.59
N VAL A 106 -21.00 -3.47 -15.99
CA VAL A 106 -20.04 -4.58 -15.94
C VAL A 106 -20.60 -5.74 -15.12
N ASP A 107 -21.23 -5.45 -13.98
CA ASP A 107 -21.86 -6.44 -13.10
C ASP A 107 -23.02 -7.18 -13.78
N GLU A 108 -23.77 -6.53 -14.68
CA GLU A 108 -24.85 -7.16 -15.45
C GLU A 108 -24.34 -8.17 -16.49
N ILE A 109 -23.13 -7.97 -17.03
CA ILE A 109 -22.58 -8.77 -18.12
C ILE A 109 -21.66 -9.87 -17.61
N ARG A 110 -20.92 -9.62 -16.52
CA ARG A 110 -19.92 -10.57 -16.03
C ARG A 110 -20.58 -11.87 -15.55
N THR A 111 -19.92 -12.97 -15.85
CA THR A 111 -20.34 -14.31 -15.37
C THR A 111 -19.49 -14.78 -14.20
N LEU A 112 -18.26 -14.31 -14.10
CA LEU A 112 -17.35 -14.64 -13.02
C LEU A 112 -17.63 -13.77 -11.80
N LYS A 113 -17.61 -14.41 -10.63
CA LYS A 113 -17.58 -13.70 -9.35
C LYS A 113 -16.21 -13.08 -9.12
N VAL A 114 -16.19 -11.86 -8.61
CA VAL A 114 -14.98 -11.13 -8.21
C VAL A 114 -14.93 -11.14 -6.69
N MET A 115 -14.11 -12.04 -6.16
CA MET A 115 -13.88 -12.20 -4.73
C MET A 115 -12.65 -11.37 -4.32
N ALA A 116 -12.63 -10.85 -3.10
CA ALA A 116 -11.50 -10.13 -2.56
C ALA A 116 -10.51 -11.06 -1.83
N ASN A 117 -9.24 -10.67 -1.85
CA ASN A 117 -8.26 -11.14 -0.89
C ASN A 117 -8.22 -10.10 0.24
N ALA A 118 -8.69 -10.46 1.42
CA ALA A 118 -8.83 -9.55 2.55
C ALA A 118 -8.51 -10.29 3.84
N ASP A 119 -7.49 -9.80 4.55
CA ASP A 119 -6.93 -10.45 5.73
C ASP A 119 -7.24 -9.67 7.02
N THR A 120 -7.67 -8.41 6.89
CA THR A 120 -8.03 -7.51 7.99
C THR A 120 -9.49 -7.02 7.90
N PRO A 121 -10.10 -6.55 9.00
CA PRO A 121 -11.41 -5.91 8.97
C PRO A 121 -11.49 -4.71 8.02
N GLU A 122 -10.44 -3.90 7.96
CA GLU A 122 -10.34 -2.73 7.08
C GLU A 122 -10.32 -3.15 5.60
N ASP A 123 -9.58 -4.20 5.26
CA ASP A 123 -9.57 -4.75 3.90
C ASP A 123 -10.94 -5.31 3.51
N ALA A 124 -11.61 -5.98 4.46
CA ALA A 124 -12.97 -6.48 4.26
C ALA A 124 -13.95 -5.34 4.00
N GLU A 125 -13.91 -4.27 4.79
CA GLU A 125 -14.75 -3.08 4.60
C GLU A 125 -14.51 -2.44 3.23
N ILE A 126 -13.25 -2.19 2.86
CA ILE A 126 -12.89 -1.62 1.56
C ILE A 126 -13.42 -2.50 0.43
N SER A 127 -13.20 -3.81 0.51
CA SER A 127 -13.64 -4.77 -0.50
C SER A 127 -15.17 -4.75 -0.70
N MET A 128 -15.93 -4.62 0.39
CA MET A 128 -17.38 -4.53 0.32
C MET A 128 -17.86 -3.18 -0.24
N ASN A 129 -17.16 -2.08 0.04
CA ASN A 129 -17.43 -0.78 -0.57
C ASN A 129 -17.24 -0.80 -2.09
N PHE A 130 -16.33 -1.64 -2.59
CA PHE A 130 -16.14 -1.92 -4.02
C PHE A 130 -17.07 -3.02 -4.57
N LYS A 131 -18.09 -3.43 -3.82
CA LYS A 131 -19.09 -4.44 -4.19
C LYS A 131 -18.49 -5.83 -4.53
N ALA A 132 -17.35 -6.22 -3.92
CA ALA A 132 -16.83 -7.59 -4.08
C ALA A 132 -17.88 -8.64 -3.69
N ASP A 133 -17.92 -9.78 -4.40
CA ASP A 133 -18.93 -10.82 -4.19
C ASP A 133 -18.72 -11.64 -2.90
N GLY A 134 -17.60 -11.41 -2.22
CA GLY A 134 -17.20 -12.04 -0.96
C GLY A 134 -15.69 -12.00 -0.78
N ILE A 135 -15.17 -12.76 0.20
CA ILE A 135 -13.74 -12.95 0.42
C ILE A 135 -13.34 -14.34 -0.10
N GLY A 136 -12.50 -14.35 -1.13
CA GLY A 136 -12.00 -15.58 -1.78
C GLY A 136 -10.76 -16.14 -1.08
N LEU A 137 -10.05 -15.31 -0.33
CA LEU A 137 -8.89 -15.71 0.46
C LEU A 137 -8.71 -14.74 1.64
N CYS A 138 -8.83 -15.27 2.85
CA CYS A 138 -8.39 -14.64 4.09
C CYS A 138 -7.24 -15.46 4.64
N ARG A 139 -6.04 -14.88 4.68
CA ARG A 139 -4.80 -15.49 5.17
C ARG A 139 -4.68 -15.29 6.68
N THR A 140 -4.71 -16.38 7.43
CA THR A 140 -4.63 -16.31 8.91
C THR A 140 -3.26 -15.88 9.41
N GLU A 141 -2.20 -16.17 8.66
CA GLU A 141 -0.83 -15.79 8.99
C GLU A 141 -0.63 -14.27 9.11
N HIS A 142 -1.28 -13.49 8.24
CA HIS A 142 -1.22 -12.03 8.28
C HIS A 142 -1.85 -11.44 9.55
N MET A 143 -2.77 -12.18 10.18
CA MET A 143 -3.39 -11.78 11.44
C MET A 143 -2.45 -11.94 12.65
N PHE A 144 -1.29 -12.60 12.48
CA PHE A 144 -0.32 -12.84 13.56
C PHE A 144 0.86 -11.87 13.57
N PHE A 145 1.16 -11.19 12.47
CA PHE A 145 2.35 -10.33 12.36
C PHE A 145 2.26 -8.99 13.11
N SER A 146 1.14 -8.67 13.78
CA SER A 146 1.09 -7.48 14.64
C SER A 146 2.00 -7.64 15.88
N ASP A 147 2.62 -6.56 16.33
CA ASP A 147 3.62 -6.54 17.44
C ASP A 147 3.17 -7.28 18.71
N LYS A 148 1.85 -7.28 19.01
CA LYS A 148 1.29 -7.95 20.19
C LYS A 148 1.03 -9.45 20.01
N ARG A 149 0.92 -9.92 18.77
CA ARG A 149 0.55 -11.29 18.42
C ARG A 149 1.75 -12.12 18.03
N ILE A 150 2.73 -11.49 17.38
CA ILE A 150 3.95 -12.16 16.97
C ILE A 150 4.68 -12.76 18.17
N SER A 151 4.74 -12.04 19.29
CA SER A 151 5.33 -12.52 20.54
C SER A 151 4.61 -13.74 21.12
N ILE A 152 3.28 -13.81 21.01
CA ILE A 152 2.48 -14.95 21.48
C ILE A 152 2.68 -16.17 20.55
N VAL A 153 2.80 -15.95 19.24
CA VAL A 153 3.15 -17.01 18.29
C VAL A 153 4.57 -17.52 18.55
N GLN A 154 5.52 -16.64 18.83
CA GLN A 154 6.88 -17.01 19.20
C GLN A 154 6.92 -17.82 20.51
N GLU A 155 6.20 -17.38 21.55
CA GLU A 155 6.01 -18.12 22.82
C GLU A 155 5.49 -19.54 22.53
N MET A 156 4.49 -19.68 21.67
CA MET A 156 3.93 -20.98 21.26
C MET A 156 4.95 -21.86 20.54
N ILE A 157 5.74 -21.29 19.61
CA ILE A 157 6.73 -22.05 18.81
C ILE A 157 7.87 -22.56 19.68
N VAL A 158 8.35 -21.72 20.60
CA VAL A 158 9.54 -21.97 21.42
C VAL A 158 9.22 -22.86 22.64
N SER A 159 7.97 -22.92 23.07
CA SER A 159 7.54 -23.73 24.22
C SER A 159 7.74 -25.24 24.00
N ASP A 160 8.45 -25.89 24.93
CA ASP A 160 8.65 -27.35 24.93
C ASP A 160 7.49 -28.12 25.56
N LYS A 161 6.70 -27.47 26.43
CA LYS A 161 5.57 -28.11 27.12
C LYS A 161 4.26 -27.89 26.40
N LYS A 162 3.40 -28.91 26.42
CA LYS A 162 2.07 -28.85 25.80
C LYS A 162 1.17 -27.83 26.52
N GLU A 163 1.31 -27.71 27.82
CA GLU A 163 0.53 -26.79 28.67
C GLU A 163 0.85 -25.33 28.33
N GLU A 164 2.12 -25.00 28.13
CA GLU A 164 2.58 -23.65 27.76
C GLU A 164 2.09 -23.27 26.35
N ARG A 165 2.14 -24.21 25.39
CA ARG A 165 1.54 -24.01 24.05
C ARG A 165 0.03 -23.78 24.12
N ALA A 166 -0.68 -24.51 24.97
CA ALA A 166 -2.12 -24.37 25.11
C ALA A 166 -2.49 -22.95 25.60
N VAL A 167 -1.75 -22.41 26.57
CA VAL A 167 -1.94 -21.04 27.06
C VAL A 167 -1.72 -20.01 25.95
N ALA A 168 -0.67 -20.15 25.13
CA ALA A 168 -0.43 -19.26 24.00
C ALA A 168 -1.55 -19.35 22.94
N LEU A 169 -2.02 -20.57 22.63
CA LEU A 169 -3.13 -20.79 21.70
C LEU A 169 -4.45 -20.18 22.21
N GLU A 170 -4.75 -20.26 23.49
CA GLU A 170 -5.95 -19.63 24.08
C GLU A 170 -5.93 -18.10 23.92
N LYS A 171 -4.76 -17.48 24.11
CA LYS A 171 -4.59 -16.03 23.85
C LYS A 171 -4.85 -15.71 22.37
N LEU A 172 -4.28 -16.49 21.45
CA LEU A 172 -4.45 -16.30 20.00
C LEU A 172 -5.90 -16.53 19.55
N GLU A 173 -6.61 -17.49 20.17
CA GLU A 173 -8.01 -17.78 19.87
C GLU A 173 -8.88 -16.53 20.11
N VAL A 174 -8.72 -15.88 21.25
CA VAL A 174 -9.50 -14.66 21.59
C VAL A 174 -9.28 -13.57 20.55
N MET A 175 -8.02 -13.36 20.17
CA MET A 175 -7.62 -12.33 19.21
C MET A 175 -8.12 -12.63 17.80
N GLN A 176 -7.93 -13.86 17.30
CA GLN A 176 -8.46 -14.26 15.99
C GLN A 176 -9.99 -14.19 15.93
N LYS A 177 -10.66 -14.63 17.00
CA LYS A 177 -12.13 -14.60 17.07
C LYS A 177 -12.67 -13.18 16.99
N GLU A 178 -11.98 -12.21 17.58
CA GLU A 178 -12.36 -10.80 17.46
C GLU A 178 -12.26 -10.31 16.01
N ASP A 179 -11.16 -10.62 15.32
CA ASP A 179 -10.97 -10.21 13.93
C ASP A 179 -12.00 -10.85 13.01
N PHE A 180 -12.24 -12.15 13.13
CA PHE A 180 -13.23 -12.83 12.32
C PHE A 180 -14.64 -12.29 12.56
N LYS A 181 -15.00 -11.96 13.80
CA LYS A 181 -16.28 -11.27 14.07
C LYS A 181 -16.39 -9.96 13.30
N LYS A 182 -15.32 -9.15 13.26
CA LYS A 182 -15.31 -7.89 12.51
C LYS A 182 -15.40 -8.14 11.00
N ILE A 183 -14.61 -9.08 10.46
CA ILE A 183 -14.66 -9.48 9.05
C ILE A 183 -16.07 -9.95 8.66
N PHE A 184 -16.70 -10.81 9.48
CA PHE A 184 -18.07 -11.28 9.25
C PHE A 184 -19.11 -10.17 9.36
N THR A 185 -18.88 -9.16 10.22
CA THR A 185 -19.77 -7.99 10.31
C THR A 185 -19.78 -7.18 9.01
N HIS A 186 -18.65 -7.07 8.31
CA HIS A 186 -18.58 -6.36 7.03
C HIS A 186 -19.09 -7.20 5.85
N THR A 187 -18.89 -8.51 5.88
CA THR A 187 -19.23 -9.42 4.77
C THR A 187 -20.67 -9.92 4.79
N LEU A 188 -21.33 -9.90 5.96
CA LEU A 188 -22.73 -10.28 6.17
C LEU A 188 -23.07 -11.66 5.59
N ASP A 189 -23.83 -11.71 4.50
CA ASP A 189 -24.33 -12.91 3.84
C ASP A 189 -23.40 -13.45 2.75
N LYS A 190 -22.26 -12.77 2.49
CA LYS A 190 -21.32 -13.16 1.46
C LYS A 190 -20.38 -14.27 1.93
N GLN A 191 -19.93 -15.07 0.98
CA GLN A 191 -18.97 -16.14 1.23
C GLN A 191 -17.62 -15.58 1.71
N VAL A 192 -17.05 -16.19 2.74
CA VAL A 192 -15.71 -15.91 3.25
C VAL A 192 -14.92 -17.20 3.28
N THR A 193 -13.82 -17.24 2.53
CA THR A 193 -12.91 -18.39 2.46
C THR A 193 -11.68 -18.12 3.31
N ILE A 194 -11.55 -18.87 4.41
CA ILE A 194 -10.45 -18.72 5.36
C ILE A 194 -9.42 -19.80 5.11
N ARG A 195 -8.16 -19.40 4.88
CA ARG A 195 -7.03 -20.31 4.80
C ARG A 195 -6.40 -20.46 6.17
N LEU A 196 -6.23 -21.70 6.60
CA LEU A 196 -5.50 -22.02 7.83
C LEU A 196 -4.01 -21.65 7.69
N LEU A 197 -3.27 -21.74 8.79
CA LEU A 197 -1.85 -21.40 8.83
C LEU A 197 -1.06 -22.19 7.78
N ASP A 198 -0.44 -21.45 6.85
CA ASP A 198 0.33 -21.95 5.71
C ASP A 198 1.85 -21.81 5.89
N PRO A 199 2.41 -20.70 6.44
CA PRO A 199 3.85 -20.53 6.48
C PRO A 199 4.52 -21.46 7.50
N PRO A 200 5.77 -21.87 7.24
CA PRO A 200 6.56 -22.63 8.18
C PRO A 200 6.90 -21.80 9.42
N LEU A 201 7.00 -22.46 10.58
CA LEU A 201 7.13 -21.77 11.88
C LEU A 201 8.37 -20.86 12.00
N HIS A 202 9.44 -21.13 11.24
CA HIS A 202 10.65 -20.31 11.29
C HIS A 202 10.44 -18.89 10.74
N GLU A 203 9.44 -18.65 9.91
CA GLU A 203 9.12 -17.30 9.40
C GLU A 203 8.58 -16.35 10.50
N PHE A 204 8.18 -16.89 11.66
CA PHE A 204 7.73 -16.08 12.81
C PHE A 204 8.86 -15.80 13.82
N LEU A 205 10.01 -16.46 13.68
CA LEU A 205 11.14 -16.29 14.60
C LEU A 205 12.05 -15.14 14.12
N PRO A 206 12.66 -14.38 15.05
CA PRO A 206 13.66 -13.38 14.68
C PRO A 206 14.93 -14.07 14.15
N ASP A 207 15.63 -13.41 13.23
CA ASP A 207 16.87 -13.94 12.61
C ASP A 207 18.08 -14.01 13.57
N ASN A 208 17.97 -13.46 14.80
CA ASN A 208 19.06 -13.39 15.77
C ASN A 208 18.82 -14.34 16.95
N ASP A 209 19.79 -15.22 17.21
CA ASP A 209 19.79 -16.17 18.33
C ASP A 209 19.64 -15.49 19.71
N ASP A 210 20.20 -14.29 19.89
CA ASP A 210 20.06 -13.54 21.15
C ASP A 210 18.60 -13.13 21.41
N ALA A 211 17.87 -12.75 20.36
CA ALA A 211 16.45 -12.41 20.45
C ALA A 211 15.57 -13.65 20.69
N ILE A 212 16.01 -14.82 20.24
CA ILE A 212 15.35 -16.10 20.55
C ILE A 212 15.53 -16.45 22.03
N GLN A 213 16.71 -16.18 22.62
CA GLN A 213 16.94 -16.39 24.05
C GLN A 213 16.14 -15.43 24.94
N GLU A 214 15.92 -14.19 24.51
CA GLU A 214 15.05 -13.24 25.24
C GLU A 214 13.58 -13.70 25.28
N ILE A 215 13.11 -14.46 24.29
CA ILE A 215 11.75 -15.03 24.29
C ILE A 215 11.63 -16.24 25.25
N LEU A 216 12.74 -16.90 25.56
CA LEU A 216 12.83 -18.04 26.49
C LEU A 216 12.87 -17.64 27.98
N LEU A 217 13.19 -16.37 28.28
CA LEU A 217 13.38 -15.81 29.63
C LEU A 217 12.10 -15.17 30.20
#